data_AF-A0A9D2UNL9-F1
#
_entry.id   AF-A0A9D2UNL9-F1
#
_cell.length_a   1.000
_cell.length_b   1.000
_cell.length_c   1.000
_cell.angle_alpha   90.00
_cell.angle_beta   90.00
_cell.angle_gamma   90.00
#
_symmetry.space_group_name_H-M   'P 1'
#
loop_
_entity.id
_entity.type
_entity.pdbx_description
1 polymer ?
#
loop_
_entity_poly.entity_id
_entity_poly.type
_entity_poly.pdbx_seq_one_letter_code
_entity_poly.pdbx_strand_id
1 'polypeptide(L)' 'LTVFDSPMPVAKQTLRRIGLEPAGVGEDQTGTGRVLATFASGRRVSLPQALAAYPAGKRLLAREA' A
#
# COMPACT_ATOMS: atom_id res chain seq x y z
N LEU A 1 22.68 -11.91 -10.38
CA LEU A 1 21.53 -12.34 -9.56
C LEU A 1 20.36 -11.42 -9.90
N THR A 2 19.20 -11.95 -10.30
CA THR A 2 18.02 -11.12 -10.62
C THR A 2 17.16 -10.98 -9.38
N VAL A 3 16.92 -9.75 -8.93
CA VAL A 3 16.03 -9.47 -7.80
C VAL A 3 14.63 -9.23 -8.35
N PHE A 4 13.68 -10.09 -7.97
CA PHE A 4 12.28 -9.91 -8.28
C PHE A 4 11.61 -9.17 -7.13
N ASP A 5 11.30 -7.89 -7.35
CA ASP A 5 10.54 -7.09 -6.39
C ASP A 5 9.05 -7.23 -6.67
N SER A 6 8.33 -7.87 -5.75
CA SER A 6 6.91 -8.23 -5.91
C SER A 6 5.87 -7.10 -5.74
N PRO A 7 6.08 -6.01 -4.97
CA PRO A 7 5.03 -5.04 -4.68
C PRO A 7 4.43 -4.38 -5.92
N MET A 8 5.27 -3.95 -6.87
CA MET A 8 4.83 -3.24 -8.08
C MET A 8 4.07 -4.15 -9.07
N PRO A 9 4.57 -5.35 -9.41
CA PRO A 9 3.80 -6.32 -10.19
C PRO A 9 2.45 -6.68 -9.55
N VAL A 10 2.41 -6.92 -8.24
CA VAL A 10 1.18 -7.29 -7.51
C VAL A 10 0.18 -6.14 -7.50
N ALA A 11 0.62 -4.90 -7.26
CA ALA A 11 -0.26 -3.73 -7.30
C ALA A 11 -0.91 -3.55 -8.68
N LYS A 12 -0.10 -3.62 -9.76
CA LYS A 12 -0.59 -3.52 -11.14
C LYS A 12 -1.59 -4.63 -11.48
N GLN A 13 -1.29 -5.87 -11.07
CA GLN A 13 -2.18 -7.00 -11.29
C GLN A 13 -3.51 -6.85 -10.54
N THR A 14 -3.46 -6.37 -9.30
CA THR A 14 -4.64 -6.19 -8.45
C THR A 14 -5.59 -5.16 -9.05
N LEU A 15 -5.06 -4.01 -9.48
CA LEU A 15 -5.85 -2.95 -10.12
C LEU A 15 -6.54 -3.47 -11.39
N ARG A 16 -5.79 -4.16 -12.27
CA ARG A 16 -6.36 -4.75 -13.49
C ARG A 16 -7.48 -5.74 -13.20
N ARG A 17 -7.37 -6.55 -12.15
CA ARG A 17 -8.40 -7.54 -11.76
C ARG A 17 -9.71 -6.91 -11.31
N ILE A 18 -9.67 -5.69 -10.77
CA ILE A 18 -10.86 -4.94 -10.36
C ILE A 18 -11.31 -3.94 -11.44
N GLY A 19 -10.81 -4.05 -12.67
CA GLY A 19 -11.19 -3.20 -13.81
C GLY A 19 -10.61 -1.79 -13.76
N LEU A 20 -9.58 -1.54 -12.93
CA LEU A 20 -8.88 -0.26 -12.85
C LEU A 20 -7.57 -0.31 -13.64
N GLU A 21 -7.29 0.77 -14.37
CA GLU A 21 -5.98 0.95 -14.99
C GLU A 21 -4.94 1.35 -13.92
N PRO A 22 -3.72 0.79 -13.95
CA PRO A 22 -2.64 1.18 -13.05
C PRO A 22 -2.02 2.54 -13.42
N ALA A 23 -2.86 3.49 -13.87
CA ALA A 23 -2.47 4.88 -14.06
C ALA A 23 -1.95 5.41 -12.72
N GLY A 24 -0.65 5.62 -12.65
CA GLY A 24 -0.04 6.32 -11.52
C GLY A 24 0.37 5.49 -10.31
N VAL A 25 0.71 4.21 -10.49
CA VAL A 25 1.50 3.49 -9.49
C VAL A 25 2.95 4.02 -9.53
N GLY A 26 3.28 4.95 -8.64
CA GLY A 26 4.59 5.60 -8.53
C GLY A 26 4.72 6.36 -7.22
N GLU A 27 5.95 6.72 -6.83
CA GLU A 27 6.24 7.29 -5.51
C GLU A 27 5.60 8.67 -5.26
N ASP A 28 5.31 9.41 -6.34
CA ASP A 28 4.88 10.82 -6.30
C ASP A 28 3.39 11.06 -6.56
N GLN A 29 2.54 10.02 -6.51
CA GLN A 29 1.11 10.19 -6.81
C GLN A 29 0.25 10.32 -5.54
N THR A 30 -0.46 11.44 -5.47
CA THR A 30 -1.38 11.82 -4.39
C THR A 30 -2.63 10.91 -4.30
N GLY A 31 -2.93 10.12 -5.33
CA GLY A 31 -4.20 9.38 -5.48
C GLY A 31 -4.33 7.97 -4.86
N THR A 32 -3.39 7.50 -4.04
CA THR A 32 -3.39 6.10 -3.50
C THR A 32 -4.49 5.78 -2.47
N GLY A 33 -5.53 6.61 -2.34
CA GLY A 33 -6.66 6.40 -1.45
C GLY A 33 -6.35 6.63 0.04
N ARG A 34 -7.26 6.19 0.91
CA ARG A 34 -7.16 6.24 2.38
C ARG A 34 -7.30 4.82 2.95
N VAL A 35 -6.58 4.51 4.02
CA VAL A 35 -6.77 3.26 4.77
C VAL A 35 -8.06 3.37 5.58
N LEU A 36 -9.06 2.56 5.26
CA LEU A 36 -10.36 2.61 5.94
C LEU A 36 -10.37 1.83 7.26
N ALA A 37 -9.66 0.71 7.31
CA ALA A 37 -9.48 -0.11 8.49
C ALA A 37 -8.29 -1.05 8.31
N THR A 38 -7.61 -1.36 9.42
CA THR A 38 -6.59 -2.39 9.49
C THR A 38 -7.08 -3.51 10.41
N PHE A 39 -6.83 -4.75 10.02
CA PHE A 39 -7.20 -5.92 10.81
C PHE A 39 -5.98 -6.81 11.05
N ALA A 40 -5.79 -7.24 12.29
CA ALA A 40 -4.77 -8.19 12.71
C ALA A 40 -5.44 -9.35 13.44
N SER A 41 -5.28 -10.58 12.92
CA SER A 41 -5.94 -11.78 13.46
C SER A 41 -7.45 -11.61 13.64
N GLY A 42 -8.12 -10.98 12.68
CA GLY A 42 -9.55 -10.69 12.69
C GLY A 42 -9.98 -9.52 13.57
N ARG A 43 -9.09 -8.94 14.37
CA ARG A 43 -9.38 -7.78 15.23
C ARG A 43 -9.02 -6.49 14.50
N ARG A 44 -9.92 -5.50 14.55
CA ARG A 44 -9.61 -4.15 14.06
C ARG A 44 -8.54 -3.52 14.94
N VAL A 45 -7.51 -2.97 14.31
CA VAL A 45 -6.39 -2.27 14.96
C VAL A 45 -6.04 -1.01 14.19
N SER A 46 -5.29 -0.11 14.80
CA SER A 46 -4.58 0.95 14.08
C SER A 46 -3.32 0.37 13.42
N LEU A 47 -2.84 1.04 12.39
CA LEU A 47 -1.58 0.69 11.75
C LEU A 47 -0.43 0.76 12.77
N PRO A 48 0.42 -0.28 12.84
CA PRO A 48 1.52 -0.29 13.80
C PRO A 48 2.50 0.85 13.54
N GLN A 49 2.85 1.62 14.58
CA GLN A 49 3.85 2.69 14.49
C GLN A 49 5.24 2.19 14.05
N ALA A 50 5.53 0.89 14.26
CA ALA A 50 6.75 0.25 13.78
C ALA A 50 6.95 0.36 12.26
N LEU A 51 5.87 0.56 11.48
CA LEU A 51 5.95 0.82 10.04
C LEU A 51 6.75 2.08 9.72
N ALA A 52 6.84 3.05 10.63
CA ALA A 52 7.62 4.27 10.46
C ALA A 52 9.12 4.02 10.25
N ALA A 53 9.62 2.81 10.55
CA ALA A 53 11.00 2.40 10.26
C ALA A 53 11.33 2.41 8.76
N TYR A 54 10.32 2.32 7.87
CA TYR A 54 10.52 2.25 6.43
C TYR A 54 9.85 3.42 5.70
N PRO A 55 10.45 3.97 4.62
CA PRO A 55 9.84 5.07 3.85
C PRO A 55 8.44 4.77 3.34
N ALA A 56 8.18 3.53 2.88
CA ALA A 56 6.85 3.10 2.47
C ALA A 56 5.85 3.05 3.64
N GLY A 57 6.31 2.65 4.84
CA GLY A 57 5.47 2.60 6.02
C GLY A 57 5.11 3.99 6.55
N LYS A 58 6.01 4.98 6.47
CA LYS A 58 5.67 6.39 6.75
C LYS A 58 4.56 6.90 5.83
N ARG A 59 4.65 6.60 4.54
CA ARG A 59 3.60 6.95 3.55
C ARG A 59 2.27 6.29 3.90
N LEU A 60 2.28 5.01 4.29
CA LEU A 60 1.07 4.28 4.67
C LEU A 60 0.43 4.82 5.96
N LEU A 61 1.23 5.14 6.98
CA LEU A 61 0.76 5.75 8.23
C LEU A 61 0.06 7.10 7.99
N ALA A 62 0.59 7.92 7.06
CA ALA A 62 -0.05 9.18 6.67
C ALA A 62 -1.41 9.00 5.99
N ARG A 63 -1.80 7.78 5.59
CA ARG A 63 -3.09 7.44 4.98
C ARG A 63 -4.11 6.87 5.95
N GLU A 64 -3.76 6.69 7.23
CA GLU A 64 -4.72 6.26 8.27
C GLU A 64 -5.59 7.42 8.80
N ALA A 65 -5.11 8.66 8.65
CA ALA A 65 -5.76 9.88 9.15
C ALA A 65 -7.01 10.29 8.34
#